data_AF-A0A2E0L866-F1
#
_entry.id   AF-A0A2E0L866-F1
#
_cell.length_a   1.000
_cell.length_b   1.000
_cell.length_c   1.000
_cell.angle_alpha   90.00
_cell.angle_beta   90.00
_cell.angle_gamma   90.00
#
_symmetry.space_group_name_H-M   'P 1'
#
loop_
_entity.id
_entity.type
_entity.pdbx_description
1 polymer ?
#
loop_
_entity_poly.entity_id
_entity_poly.type
_entity_poly.pdbx_seq_one_letter_code
_entity_poly.pdbx_strand_id
1 'polypeptide(L)'
;MTEKKFFQVGPNQVRVRNQPGLGGAHIRWLDPGTQVQCDATSRREVDGYVWWQHDEGWSAERTVSASEIYLFEAVPAPTPTTRENRLFRAGSSQVRVRSEPHLRGMMIRWVEPGEFVEVFAGSRREADGYVWWQHDDGWSAERSISGEYVFLIDVPPAPVATPTPAVPAPTPETPAPTAPTPDVPAIPTPGTTEFQPPPPEKPFKVASVKVRVRAEPNLRGVMLKWLDPGTLLDVDGGSRTEVDGYVWWRHNEGWSAERNVVGSEVYLVDPDTPVDLPAPSTDNPPTIETLELRDALFKRLPVELDKTLWWQYFGNNVYARQIWRQGLTWYKYAQGLHGGLDFGNSRERSVPVYAGVEGTFKFHDRIYTRPNGLWVKVGNYTIIYGHLANPRLFRVGEPITPDTILGELEFGGQNHLHLEIRYLDRWIINPLLLIPGKWRNDLIAKFPPDEEYFFRDSRWNQWLTPLDQPIITLGGPIIGPNAG
;
A
#
# COMPACT_ATOMS: atom_id res chain seq x y z
N MET A 1 -16.61 29.90 28.43
CA MET A 1 -16.43 28.92 27.34
C MET A 1 -16.42 29.71 26.05
N THR A 2 -15.40 29.57 25.20
CA THR A 2 -15.47 30.16 23.86
C THR A 2 -16.58 29.45 23.09
N GLU A 3 -17.36 30.23 22.33
CA GLU A 3 -18.37 29.68 21.42
C GLU A 3 -17.69 28.73 20.42
N LYS A 4 -18.37 27.63 20.06
CA LYS A 4 -17.82 26.58 19.21
C LYS A 4 -18.66 26.46 17.96
N LYS A 5 -18.01 26.32 16.81
CA LYS A 5 -18.64 25.95 15.54
C LYS A 5 -18.28 24.52 15.18
N PHE A 6 -19.20 23.83 14.54
CA PHE A 6 -18.99 22.47 14.07
C PHE A 6 -18.97 22.48 12.56
N PHE A 7 -18.02 21.76 11.99
CA PHE A 7 -17.86 21.64 10.55
C PHE A 7 -17.70 20.18 10.18
N GLN A 8 -18.20 19.80 9.01
CA GLN A 8 -17.96 18.50 8.40
C GLN A 8 -17.11 18.67 7.14
N VAL A 9 -16.09 17.85 6.99
CA VAL A 9 -15.27 17.80 5.77
C VAL A 9 -16.12 17.33 4.60
N GLY A 10 -16.00 18.04 3.49
CA GLY A 10 -16.66 17.75 2.22
C GLY A 10 -16.20 16.44 1.56
N PRO A 11 -16.47 16.27 0.26
CA PRO A 11 -16.12 15.05 -0.48
C PRO A 11 -14.61 14.85 -0.69
N ASN A 12 -13.81 15.90 -0.52
CA ASN A 12 -12.37 15.87 -0.70
C ASN A 12 -11.66 16.00 0.65
N GLN A 13 -10.50 15.36 0.80
CA GLN A 13 -9.65 15.53 1.97
C GLN A 13 -9.25 17.00 2.17
N VAL A 14 -9.12 17.42 3.43
CA VAL A 14 -8.76 18.79 3.80
C VAL A 14 -7.46 18.79 4.58
N ARG A 15 -6.53 19.67 4.23
CA ARG A 15 -5.26 19.77 4.95
C ARG A 15 -5.46 20.41 6.32
N VAL A 16 -4.79 19.86 7.32
CA VAL A 16 -4.56 20.48 8.63
C VAL A 16 -3.17 21.09 8.64
N ARG A 17 -3.07 22.34 9.09
CA ARG A 17 -1.82 23.11 9.16
C ARG A 17 -1.59 23.66 10.56
N ASN A 18 -0.34 23.95 10.89
CA ASN A 18 0.02 24.52 12.21
C ASN A 18 -0.30 26.02 12.37
N GLN A 19 -0.58 26.71 11.26
CA GLN A 19 -1.00 28.12 11.23
C GLN A 19 -1.91 28.33 10.01
N PRO A 20 -2.80 29.36 10.01
CA PRO A 20 -3.66 29.63 8.87
C PRO A 20 -2.83 30.12 7.69
N GLY A 21 -3.16 29.65 6.48
CA GLY A 21 -2.50 30.03 5.23
C GLY A 21 -1.78 28.88 4.54
N LEU A 22 -1.48 29.06 3.26
CA LEU A 22 -0.78 28.09 2.42
C LEU A 22 0.69 27.91 2.81
N GLY A 23 1.27 28.90 3.50
CA GLY A 23 2.62 28.83 4.07
C GLY A 23 2.73 28.07 5.39
N GLY A 24 1.61 27.66 6.02
CA GLY A 24 1.65 26.84 7.24
C GLY A 24 2.17 25.43 6.98
N ALA A 25 2.95 24.86 7.89
CA ALA A 25 3.44 23.49 7.75
C ALA A 25 2.25 22.52 7.77
N HIS A 26 2.23 21.60 6.81
CA HIS A 26 1.22 20.54 6.76
C HIS A 26 1.45 19.55 7.91
N ILE A 27 0.41 19.34 8.72
CA ILE A 27 0.43 18.39 9.84
C ILE A 27 -0.13 17.04 9.38
N ARG A 28 -1.37 17.03 8.86
CA ARG A 28 -2.06 15.84 8.37
C ARG A 28 -3.23 16.20 7.45
N TRP A 29 -3.91 15.18 6.93
CA TRP A 29 -5.19 15.31 6.22
C TRP A 29 -6.37 14.96 7.12
N LEU A 30 -7.48 15.69 7.01
CA LEU A 30 -8.81 15.28 7.45
C LEU A 30 -9.49 14.53 6.31
N ASP A 31 -10.08 13.38 6.62
CA ASP A 31 -10.79 12.57 5.64
C ASP A 31 -12.21 13.11 5.37
N PRO A 32 -12.75 12.87 4.17
CA PRO A 32 -14.13 13.23 3.85
C PRO A 32 -15.12 12.75 4.92
N GLY A 33 -16.03 13.63 5.34
CA GLY A 33 -17.04 13.32 6.34
C GLY A 33 -16.59 13.49 7.80
N THR A 34 -15.30 13.69 8.07
CA THR A 34 -14.78 14.02 9.41
C THR A 34 -15.48 15.26 9.96
N GLN A 35 -15.93 15.22 11.22
CA GLN A 35 -16.43 16.42 11.90
C GLN A 35 -15.33 17.03 12.77
N VAL A 36 -15.17 18.35 12.69
CA VAL A 36 -14.23 19.12 13.51
C VAL A 36 -14.95 20.20 14.29
N GLN A 37 -14.53 20.40 15.53
CA GLN A 37 -15.03 21.44 16.40
C GLN A 37 -14.04 22.61 16.43
N CYS A 38 -14.45 23.73 15.83
CA CYS A 38 -13.63 24.91 15.71
C CYS A 38 -13.94 25.94 16.80
N ASP A 39 -12.94 26.73 17.18
CA ASP A 39 -13.18 27.94 17.97
C ASP A 39 -13.91 28.97 17.10
N ALA A 40 -15.10 29.43 17.51
CA ALA A 40 -15.92 30.35 16.73
C ALA A 40 -15.24 31.71 16.49
N THR A 41 -14.24 32.08 17.30
CA THR A 41 -13.47 33.33 17.18
C THR A 41 -12.21 33.17 16.32
N SER A 42 -11.87 31.94 15.92
CA SER A 42 -10.64 31.65 15.19
C SER A 42 -10.68 31.99 13.70
N ARG A 43 -11.84 32.35 13.13
CA ARG A 43 -11.97 32.63 11.69
C ARG A 43 -10.89 33.60 11.19
N ARG A 44 -10.12 33.21 10.18
CA ARG A 44 -9.12 34.07 9.51
C ARG A 44 -9.25 33.97 7.99
N GLU A 45 -9.05 35.08 7.30
CA GLU A 45 -8.91 35.08 5.82
C GLU A 45 -7.44 35.27 5.48
N VAL A 46 -6.80 34.24 4.92
CA VAL A 46 -5.37 34.21 4.60
C VAL A 46 -5.17 33.45 3.29
N ASP A 47 -4.33 34.00 2.40
CA ASP A 47 -3.97 33.42 1.10
C ASP A 47 -5.17 33.07 0.20
N GLY A 48 -6.26 33.84 0.29
CA GLY A 48 -7.47 33.61 -0.51
C GLY A 48 -8.42 32.53 0.03
N TYR A 49 -8.21 32.06 1.27
CA TYR A 49 -9.07 31.07 1.94
C TYR A 49 -9.58 31.57 3.29
N VAL A 50 -10.75 31.06 3.70
CA VAL A 50 -11.29 31.19 5.06
C VAL A 50 -10.81 30.00 5.89
N TRP A 51 -10.09 30.25 6.98
CA TRP A 51 -9.50 29.25 7.86
C TRP A 51 -10.17 29.23 9.24
N TRP A 52 -10.24 28.03 9.84
CA TRP A 52 -10.70 27.82 11.20
C TRP A 52 -9.70 27.00 11.99
N GLN A 53 -9.58 27.33 13.28
CA GLN A 53 -8.75 26.59 14.23
C GLN A 53 -9.61 25.57 14.98
N HIS A 54 -9.13 24.33 15.01
CA HIS A 54 -9.61 23.24 15.84
C HIS A 54 -8.44 22.68 16.68
N ASP A 55 -8.69 21.68 17.50
CA ASP A 55 -7.71 21.04 18.39
C ASP A 55 -6.49 20.44 17.66
N GLU A 56 -6.66 20.04 16.41
CA GLU A 56 -5.60 19.45 15.60
C GLU A 56 -4.82 20.46 14.73
N GLY A 57 -5.27 21.72 14.64
CA GLY A 57 -4.62 22.77 13.87
C GLY A 57 -5.60 23.66 13.12
N TRP A 58 -5.23 24.05 11.89
CA TRP A 58 -5.97 24.95 11.03
C TRP A 58 -6.37 24.28 9.72
N SER A 59 -7.65 24.39 9.35
CA SER A 59 -8.17 23.90 8.08
C SER A 59 -8.97 24.97 7.35
N ALA A 60 -8.91 24.93 6.02
CA ALA A 60 -9.64 25.86 5.17
C ALA A 60 -11.10 25.40 5.04
N GLU A 61 -12.06 26.30 5.29
CA GLU A 61 -13.49 26.09 5.04
C GLU A 61 -13.80 26.23 3.56
N ARG A 62 -13.32 27.29 2.92
CA ARG A 62 -13.61 27.63 1.52
C ARG A 62 -12.62 28.66 1.00
N THR A 63 -12.61 28.87 -0.31
CA THR A 63 -12.00 30.07 -0.89
C THR A 63 -12.79 31.32 -0.48
N VAL A 64 -12.14 32.48 -0.40
CA VAL A 64 -12.79 33.76 -0.09
C VAL A 64 -13.86 34.11 -1.15
N SER A 65 -13.64 33.69 -2.40
CA SER A 65 -14.62 33.81 -3.50
C SER A 65 -15.79 32.82 -3.41
N ALA A 66 -15.73 31.85 -2.48
CA ALA A 66 -16.65 30.72 -2.37
C ALA A 66 -16.75 29.84 -3.63
N SER A 67 -15.76 29.90 -4.53
CA SER A 67 -15.67 29.00 -5.70
C SER A 67 -15.42 27.55 -5.32
N GLU A 68 -14.85 27.30 -4.14
CA GLU A 68 -14.57 25.97 -3.61
C GLU A 68 -14.94 25.92 -2.13
N ILE A 69 -15.59 24.85 -1.71
CA ILE A 69 -16.00 24.61 -0.31
C ILE A 69 -15.45 23.26 0.14
N TYR A 70 -14.78 23.28 1.27
CA TYR A 70 -14.04 22.17 1.86
C TYR A 70 -14.64 21.72 3.19
N LEU A 71 -15.16 22.66 3.99
CA LEU A 71 -15.85 22.40 5.24
C LEU A 71 -17.28 22.95 5.16
N PHE A 72 -18.25 22.15 5.59
CA PHE A 72 -19.65 22.49 5.64
C PHE A 72 -20.07 22.67 7.10
N GLU A 73 -20.69 23.80 7.43
CA GLU A 73 -21.17 24.04 8.80
C GLU A 73 -22.19 22.96 9.17
N ALA A 74 -21.92 22.26 10.27
CA ALA A 74 -22.70 21.12 10.74
C ALA A 74 -23.40 21.48 12.05
N VAL A 75 -24.57 20.89 12.27
CA VAL A 75 -25.19 20.91 13.60
C VAL A 75 -24.42 19.88 14.45
N PRO A 76 -23.96 20.21 15.67
CA PRO A 76 -23.34 19.24 16.55
C PRO A 76 -24.28 18.03 16.67
N ALA A 77 -23.76 16.85 16.35
CA ALA A 77 -24.49 15.62 16.62
C ALA A 77 -24.89 15.63 18.11
N PRO A 78 -26.15 15.30 18.45
CA PRO A 78 -26.60 15.32 19.84
C PRO A 78 -25.63 14.50 20.66
N THR A 79 -24.97 15.12 21.65
CA THR A 79 -24.06 14.42 22.54
C THR A 79 -24.87 13.35 23.26
N PRO A 80 -24.65 12.06 22.97
CA PRO A 80 -25.44 11.02 23.59
C PRO A 80 -25.11 10.98 25.08
N THR A 81 -26.13 11.23 25.89
CA THR A 81 -26.12 11.12 27.34
C THR A 81 -25.85 9.66 27.70
N THR A 82 -24.66 9.41 28.27
CA THR A 82 -24.18 8.08 28.71
C THR A 82 -24.30 7.00 27.63
N ARG A 83 -23.33 6.94 26.71
CA ARG A 83 -23.22 5.84 25.74
C ARG A 83 -22.91 4.55 26.47
N GLU A 84 -23.88 3.63 26.49
CA GLU A 84 -23.52 2.23 26.49
C GLU A 84 -22.79 1.95 25.17
N ASN A 85 -21.50 1.68 25.24
CA ASN A 85 -20.71 1.24 24.10
C ASN A 85 -20.72 -0.28 24.04
N ARG A 86 -20.72 -0.82 22.82
CA ARG A 86 -20.42 -2.23 22.56
C ARG A 86 -19.06 -2.30 21.89
N LEU A 87 -18.28 -3.33 22.23
CA LEU A 87 -16.99 -3.55 21.61
C LEU A 87 -17.14 -4.61 20.52
N PHE A 88 -16.78 -4.27 19.29
CA PHE A 88 -16.71 -5.22 18.19
C PHE A 88 -15.27 -5.41 17.76
N ARG A 89 -14.96 -6.59 17.21
CA ARG A 89 -13.69 -6.88 16.54
C ARG A 89 -13.94 -7.20 15.08
N ALA A 90 -13.24 -6.56 14.17
CA ALA A 90 -13.27 -6.95 12.78
C ALA A 90 -12.80 -8.40 12.60
N GLY A 91 -13.50 -9.15 11.74
CA GLY A 91 -13.20 -10.54 11.44
C GLY A 91 -11.91 -10.71 10.63
N SER A 92 -11.91 -11.66 9.69
CA SER A 92 -10.76 -11.91 8.80
C SER A 92 -10.66 -10.94 7.62
N SER A 93 -11.67 -10.09 7.43
CA SER A 93 -11.77 -9.17 6.30
C SER A 93 -11.80 -7.73 6.80
N GLN A 94 -11.22 -6.82 6.02
CA GLN A 94 -11.35 -5.38 6.27
C GLN A 94 -12.83 -4.97 6.20
N VAL A 95 -13.23 -4.02 7.05
CA VAL A 95 -14.60 -3.49 7.08
C VAL A 95 -14.58 -2.03 6.67
N ARG A 96 -15.41 -1.65 5.69
CA ARG A 96 -15.52 -0.24 5.30
C ARG A 96 -16.17 0.56 6.43
N VAL A 97 -15.59 1.71 6.73
CA VAL A 97 -16.22 2.78 7.51
C VAL A 97 -16.84 3.77 6.54
N ARG A 98 -18.10 4.14 6.76
CA ARG A 98 -18.86 5.02 5.88
C ARG A 98 -19.45 6.19 6.64
N SER A 99 -19.74 7.27 5.92
CA SER A 99 -20.42 8.45 6.49
C SER A 99 -21.86 8.16 6.93
N GLU A 100 -22.51 7.16 6.32
CA GLU A 100 -23.92 6.82 6.52
C GLU A 100 -24.09 5.29 6.53
N PRO A 101 -25.13 4.74 7.20
CA PRO A 101 -25.33 3.30 7.36
C PRO A 101 -25.88 2.64 6.09
N HIS A 102 -25.25 2.83 4.94
CA HIS A 102 -25.66 2.21 3.69
C HIS A 102 -24.50 2.17 2.68
N LEU A 103 -24.59 1.30 1.67
CA LEU A 103 -23.51 1.07 0.70
C LEU A 103 -23.23 2.28 -0.20
N ARG A 104 -24.16 3.22 -0.29
CA ARG A 104 -23.97 4.51 -0.99
C ARG A 104 -23.25 5.57 -0.15
N GLY A 105 -23.05 5.31 1.15
CA GLY A 105 -22.40 6.24 2.05
C GLY A 105 -20.94 6.39 1.64
N MET A 106 -20.44 7.61 1.69
CA MET A 106 -19.05 7.90 1.33
C MET A 106 -18.11 7.06 2.20
N MET A 107 -17.14 6.41 1.56
CA MET A 107 -16.14 5.64 2.30
C MET A 107 -15.19 6.60 3.01
N ILE A 108 -15.05 6.43 4.33
CA ILE A 108 -14.19 7.26 5.19
C ILE A 108 -12.83 6.57 5.35
N ARG A 109 -12.83 5.35 5.90
CA ARG A 109 -11.64 4.54 6.12
C ARG A 109 -11.95 3.05 6.10
N TRP A 110 -10.95 2.24 6.44
CA TRP A 110 -11.09 0.82 6.69
C TRP A 110 -10.82 0.51 8.16
N VAL A 111 -11.60 -0.41 8.73
CA VAL A 111 -11.28 -1.15 9.95
C VAL A 111 -10.48 -2.38 9.55
N GLU A 112 -9.27 -2.52 10.07
CA GLU A 112 -8.36 -3.61 9.72
C GLU A 112 -8.79 -4.95 10.38
N PRO A 113 -8.47 -6.12 9.79
CA PRO A 113 -8.78 -7.42 10.39
C PRO A 113 -8.21 -7.53 11.81
N GLY A 114 -9.05 -7.90 12.77
CA GLY A 114 -8.69 -7.97 14.19
C GLY A 114 -8.67 -6.62 14.94
N GLU A 115 -8.83 -5.49 14.26
CA GLU A 115 -9.01 -4.19 14.91
C GLU A 115 -10.31 -4.18 15.72
N PHE A 116 -10.27 -3.52 16.88
CA PHE A 116 -11.44 -3.33 17.73
C PHE A 116 -12.08 -1.97 17.47
N VAL A 117 -13.41 -1.94 17.41
CA VAL A 117 -14.20 -0.72 17.27
C VAL A 117 -15.26 -0.65 18.36
N GLU A 118 -15.25 0.46 19.11
CA GLU A 118 -16.33 0.76 20.05
C GLU A 118 -17.48 1.42 19.30
N VAL A 119 -18.62 0.74 19.27
CA VAL A 119 -19.83 1.23 18.62
C VAL A 119 -20.84 1.69 19.64
N PHE A 120 -21.67 2.66 19.27
CA PHE A 120 -22.72 3.16 20.16
C PHE A 120 -23.86 2.13 20.20
N ALA A 121 -24.22 1.61 21.37
CA ALA A 121 -25.18 0.50 21.50
C ALA A 121 -26.58 0.80 20.91
N GLY A 122 -27.00 2.07 20.89
CA GLY A 122 -28.26 2.52 20.29
C GLY A 122 -28.20 2.81 18.78
N SER A 123 -27.02 2.71 18.15
CA SER A 123 -26.83 3.13 16.76
C SER A 123 -27.30 2.13 15.73
N ARG A 124 -27.60 0.87 16.09
CA ARG A 124 -27.95 -0.19 15.14
C ARG A 124 -28.95 0.27 14.07
N ARG A 125 -28.61 0.08 12.79
CA ARG A 125 -29.50 0.31 11.64
C ARG A 125 -29.46 -0.86 10.68
N GLU A 126 -30.56 -1.16 10.02
CA GLU A 126 -30.61 -2.13 8.92
C GLU A 126 -30.85 -1.39 7.61
N ALA A 127 -29.97 -1.55 6.63
CA ALA A 127 -30.08 -0.94 5.32
C ALA A 127 -29.19 -1.64 4.29
N ASP A 128 -29.60 -1.60 3.03
CA ASP A 128 -28.92 -2.22 1.88
C ASP A 128 -28.59 -3.72 2.07
N GLY A 129 -29.37 -4.43 2.89
CA GLY A 129 -29.13 -5.84 3.18
C GLY A 129 -28.10 -6.11 4.28
N TYR A 130 -27.70 -5.11 5.08
CA TYR A 130 -26.73 -5.23 6.17
C TYR A 130 -27.23 -4.64 7.49
N VAL A 131 -26.64 -5.11 8.59
CA VAL A 131 -26.74 -4.50 9.93
C VAL A 131 -25.55 -3.55 10.09
N TRP A 132 -25.80 -2.28 10.38
CA TRP A 132 -24.81 -1.22 10.53
C TRP A 132 -24.74 -0.71 11.97
N TRP A 133 -23.53 -0.35 12.39
CA TRP A 133 -23.25 0.26 13.68
C TRP A 133 -22.44 1.54 13.50
N GLN A 134 -22.79 2.55 14.28
CA GLN A 134 -22.06 3.81 14.33
C GLN A 134 -21.00 3.75 15.42
N HIS A 135 -19.82 4.23 15.10
CA HIS A 135 -18.69 4.48 15.99
C HIS A 135 -18.11 5.87 15.69
N ASP A 136 -17.06 6.29 16.38
CA ASP A 136 -16.53 7.65 16.26
C ASP A 136 -15.99 7.98 14.86
N ASP A 137 -15.58 6.98 14.08
CA ASP A 137 -15.11 7.18 12.69
C ASP A 137 -16.22 7.14 11.63
N GLY A 138 -17.45 6.75 11.98
CA GLY A 138 -18.56 6.59 11.04
C GLY A 138 -19.37 5.31 11.25
N TRP A 139 -19.77 4.67 10.16
CA TRP A 139 -20.65 3.51 10.14
C TRP A 139 -19.96 2.30 9.50
N SER A 140 -19.97 1.17 10.19
CA SER A 140 -19.48 -0.11 9.67
C SER A 140 -20.56 -1.18 9.71
N ALA A 141 -20.56 -2.03 8.69
CA ALA A 141 -21.46 -3.18 8.63
C ALA A 141 -20.96 -4.28 9.58
N GLU A 142 -21.82 -4.80 10.44
CA GLU A 142 -21.55 -5.97 11.27
C GLU A 142 -21.67 -7.26 10.45
N ARG A 143 -22.78 -7.41 9.72
CA ARG A 143 -23.11 -8.62 8.96
C ARG A 143 -24.16 -8.34 7.90
N SER A 144 -24.29 -9.23 6.93
CA SER A 144 -25.48 -9.24 6.05
C SER A 144 -26.73 -9.61 6.87
N ILE A 145 -27.90 -9.12 6.46
CA ILE A 145 -29.19 -9.47 7.08
C ILE A 145 -29.47 -10.98 6.93
N SER A 146 -28.96 -11.61 5.85
CA SER A 146 -29.02 -13.06 5.66
C SER A 146 -28.14 -13.85 6.64
N GLY A 147 -27.15 -13.21 7.27
CA GLY A 147 -26.15 -13.86 8.11
C GLY A 147 -25.03 -14.59 7.36
N GLU A 148 -25.06 -14.59 6.02
CA GLU A 148 -24.05 -15.24 5.17
C GLU A 148 -22.66 -14.62 5.35
N TYR A 149 -22.59 -13.30 5.57
CA TYR A 149 -21.35 -12.57 5.76
C TYR A 149 -21.32 -11.93 7.15
N VAL A 150 -20.24 -12.17 7.90
CA VAL A 150 -19.97 -11.53 9.20
C VAL A 150 -18.66 -10.77 9.10
N PHE A 151 -18.73 -9.46 9.29
CA PHE A 151 -17.62 -8.51 9.16
C PHE A 151 -17.11 -8.05 10.53
N LEU A 152 -18.01 -7.76 11.47
CA LEU A 152 -17.70 -7.42 12.85
C LEU A 152 -18.25 -8.49 13.79
N ILE A 153 -17.44 -8.89 14.76
CA ILE A 153 -17.76 -9.90 15.76
C ILE A 153 -17.91 -9.17 17.09
N ASP A 154 -19.09 -9.26 17.70
CA ASP A 154 -19.35 -8.72 19.04
C ASP A 154 -18.42 -9.37 20.06
N VAL A 155 -17.75 -8.55 20.86
CA VAL A 155 -16.84 -8.99 21.91
C VAL A 155 -17.58 -8.82 23.23
N PRO A 156 -17.98 -9.93 23.88
CA PRO A 156 -18.66 -9.85 25.15
C PRO A 156 -17.80 -9.06 26.15
N PRO A 157 -18.39 -8.20 26.99
CA PRO A 157 -17.64 -7.57 28.07
C PRO A 157 -16.95 -8.67 28.89
N ALA A 158 -15.67 -8.44 29.22
CA ALA A 158 -14.94 -9.37 30.06
C ALA A 158 -15.77 -9.64 31.32
N PRO A 159 -15.95 -10.92 31.74
CA PRO A 159 -16.69 -11.22 32.95
C PRO A 159 -16.07 -10.39 34.08
N VAL A 160 -16.89 -9.58 34.74
CA VAL A 160 -16.46 -8.78 35.89
C VAL A 160 -15.86 -9.76 36.87
N ALA A 161 -14.54 -9.66 37.09
CA ALA A 161 -13.85 -10.55 38.00
C ALA A 161 -14.60 -10.48 39.32
N THR A 162 -15.19 -11.62 39.73
CA THR A 162 -15.78 -11.71 41.07
C THR A 162 -14.64 -11.38 42.02
N PRO A 163 -14.77 -10.35 42.87
CA PRO A 163 -13.67 -9.93 43.72
C PRO A 163 -13.20 -11.15 44.50
N THR A 164 -11.95 -11.55 44.26
CA THR A 164 -11.32 -12.61 45.02
C THR A 164 -11.46 -12.23 46.50
N PRO A 165 -12.04 -13.10 47.36
CA PRO A 165 -12.15 -12.82 48.78
C PRO A 165 -10.80 -12.35 49.31
N ALA A 166 -10.78 -11.19 49.95
CA ALA A 166 -9.56 -10.59 50.47
C ALA A 166 -8.80 -11.64 51.31
N VAL A 167 -7.62 -12.03 50.83
CA VAL A 167 -6.68 -12.81 51.63
C VAL A 167 -6.37 -11.95 52.87
N PRO A 168 -6.54 -12.46 54.10
CA PRO A 168 -6.25 -11.70 55.30
C PRO A 168 -4.81 -11.20 55.27
N ALA A 169 -4.65 -9.90 55.55
CA ALA A 169 -3.37 -9.22 55.53
C ALA A 169 -2.35 -9.97 56.40
N PRO A 170 -1.13 -10.25 55.89
CA PRO A 170 -0.07 -10.80 56.72
C PRO A 170 0.28 -9.79 57.83
N THR A 171 0.35 -10.32 59.05
CA THR A 171 0.84 -9.67 60.26
C THR A 171 2.14 -8.90 60.00
N PRO A 172 2.30 -7.66 60.50
CA PRO A 172 3.50 -6.87 60.26
C PRO A 172 4.71 -7.50 60.94
N GLU A 173 5.69 -7.94 60.14
CA GLU A 173 6.99 -8.35 60.63
C GLU A 173 7.85 -7.12 61.02
N THR A 174 8.50 -7.30 62.16
CA THR A 174 9.47 -6.46 62.86
C THR A 174 10.54 -5.83 61.94
N PRO A 175 10.94 -4.57 62.17
CA PRO A 175 11.95 -3.88 61.35
C PRO A 175 13.34 -4.53 61.50
N ALA A 176 13.89 -4.99 60.37
CA ALA A 176 15.30 -5.37 60.23
C ALA A 176 16.20 -4.12 60.14
N PRO A 177 17.48 -4.22 60.56
CA PRO A 177 18.34 -3.07 60.82
C PRO A 177 18.78 -2.33 59.56
N THR A 178 18.95 -1.02 59.73
CA THR A 178 19.47 -0.03 58.77
C THR A 178 20.67 -0.55 57.99
N ALA A 179 20.50 -0.65 56.67
CA ALA A 179 21.60 -0.83 55.73
C ALA A 179 22.48 0.44 55.69
N PRO A 180 23.80 0.29 55.50
CA PRO A 180 24.73 1.42 55.46
C PRO A 180 24.46 2.32 54.25
N THR A 181 24.65 3.61 54.49
CA THR A 181 24.58 4.71 53.53
C THR A 181 25.34 4.38 52.24
N PRO A 182 24.73 4.56 51.05
CA PRO A 182 25.47 4.45 49.79
C PRO A 182 26.48 5.59 49.72
N ASP A 183 27.76 5.24 49.60
CA ASP A 183 28.81 6.19 49.25
C ASP A 183 28.44 6.89 47.94
N VAL A 184 28.48 8.22 47.99
CA VAL A 184 28.35 9.11 46.84
C VAL A 184 29.45 8.73 45.83
N PRO A 185 29.12 8.29 44.60
CA PRO A 185 30.14 8.02 43.60
C PRO A 185 30.89 9.32 43.31
N ALA A 186 32.21 9.29 43.48
CA ALA A 186 33.08 10.36 43.05
C ALA A 186 32.80 10.69 41.58
N ILE A 187 32.67 11.99 41.29
CA ILE A 187 32.58 12.52 39.93
C ILE A 187 33.79 11.94 39.16
N PRO A 188 33.58 11.17 38.08
CA PRO A 188 34.69 10.62 37.32
C PRO A 188 35.46 11.79 36.71
N THR A 189 36.73 11.88 37.10
CA THR A 189 37.75 12.64 36.38
C THR A 189 37.62 12.33 34.89
N PRO A 190 37.70 13.32 33.97
CA PRO A 190 37.67 13.08 32.53
C PRO A 190 38.80 12.12 32.16
N GLY A 191 38.46 10.84 32.09
CA GLY A 191 39.34 9.78 31.64
C GLY A 191 39.69 10.10 30.21
N THR A 192 40.98 10.17 29.93
CA THR A 192 41.56 10.17 28.59
C THR A 192 40.81 9.11 27.78
N THR A 193 40.03 9.53 26.79
CA THR A 193 39.32 8.61 25.89
C THR A 193 40.38 7.77 25.20
N GLU A 194 40.61 6.58 25.74
CA GLU A 194 41.53 5.62 25.17
C GLU A 194 41.03 5.36 23.76
N PHE A 195 41.88 5.61 22.78
CA PHE A 195 41.56 5.53 21.36
C PHE A 195 41.17 4.08 21.06
N GLN A 196 39.88 3.76 21.16
CA GLN A 196 39.38 2.47 20.71
C GLN A 196 39.64 2.43 19.20
N PRO A 197 40.46 1.49 18.70
CA PRO A 197 40.66 1.35 17.28
C PRO A 197 39.29 1.19 16.62
N PRO A 198 39.08 1.80 15.43
CA PRO A 198 37.81 1.67 14.73
C PRO A 198 37.45 0.18 14.60
N PRO A 199 36.15 -0.16 14.69
CA PRO A 199 35.70 -1.53 14.49
C PRO A 199 36.28 -2.06 13.18
N PRO A 200 36.69 -3.34 13.13
CA PRO A 200 37.19 -3.92 11.90
C PRO A 200 36.12 -3.77 10.80
N GLU A 201 36.54 -3.28 9.65
CA GLU A 201 35.69 -3.24 8.46
C GLU A 201 35.34 -4.67 8.05
N LYS A 202 34.08 -4.89 7.67
CA LYS A 202 33.62 -6.17 7.13
C LYS A 202 33.39 -5.99 5.62
N PRO A 203 34.07 -6.75 4.75
CA PRO A 203 33.80 -6.65 3.33
C PRO A 203 32.52 -7.42 2.99
N PHE A 204 31.74 -6.87 2.07
CA PHE A 204 30.57 -7.46 1.45
C PHE A 204 30.64 -7.30 -0.06
N LYS A 205 29.86 -8.12 -0.76
CA LYS A 205 29.62 -8.03 -2.20
C LYS A 205 28.12 -7.96 -2.45
N VAL A 206 27.70 -7.03 -3.30
CA VAL A 206 26.30 -6.99 -3.74
C VAL A 206 25.98 -8.28 -4.49
N ALA A 207 24.88 -8.94 -4.11
CA ALA A 207 24.43 -10.21 -4.64
C ALA A 207 23.88 -10.05 -6.08
N SER A 208 22.83 -10.80 -6.44
CA SER A 208 22.34 -10.87 -7.83
C SER A 208 21.42 -9.71 -8.26
N VAL A 209 20.99 -8.85 -7.33
CA VAL A 209 20.08 -7.73 -7.61
C VAL A 209 20.71 -6.40 -7.20
N LYS A 210 20.30 -5.31 -7.87
CA LYS A 210 20.72 -3.96 -7.45
C LYS A 210 20.26 -3.69 -6.02
N VAL A 211 21.12 -3.02 -5.24
CA VAL A 211 20.84 -2.71 -3.83
C VAL A 211 20.72 -1.22 -3.64
N ARG A 212 19.72 -0.78 -2.86
CA ARG A 212 19.55 0.64 -2.56
C ARG A 212 20.53 1.07 -1.48
N VAL A 213 21.07 2.26 -1.63
CA VAL A 213 21.81 2.99 -0.60
C VAL A 213 20.89 4.05 -0.03
N ARG A 214 20.81 4.14 1.31
CA ARG A 214 19.94 5.07 2.03
C ARG A 214 20.71 5.90 3.04
N ALA A 215 20.15 7.05 3.41
CA ALA A 215 20.72 7.92 4.44
C ALA A 215 20.61 7.31 5.86
N GLU A 216 19.61 6.46 6.07
CA GLU A 216 19.28 5.82 7.34
C GLU A 216 18.97 4.34 7.12
N PRO A 217 19.15 3.47 8.14
CA PRO A 217 18.98 2.03 8.01
C PRO A 217 17.51 1.61 7.97
N ASN A 218 16.60 2.29 7.28
CA ASN A 218 15.17 1.94 7.30
C ASN A 218 14.54 2.09 5.92
N LEU A 219 13.40 1.44 5.68
CA LEU A 219 12.74 1.43 4.37
C LEU A 219 12.20 2.81 3.95
N ARG A 220 12.01 3.71 4.92
CA ARG A 220 11.51 5.08 4.73
C ARG A 220 12.64 6.11 4.56
N GLY A 221 13.88 5.73 4.84
CA GLY A 221 15.05 6.61 4.78
C GLY A 221 15.29 7.11 3.36
N VAL A 222 15.77 8.35 3.24
CA VAL A 222 16.03 9.00 1.95
C VAL A 222 16.94 8.10 1.11
N MET A 223 16.48 7.79 -0.10
CA MET A 223 17.26 6.99 -1.04
C MET A 223 18.36 7.87 -1.66
N LEU A 224 19.60 7.41 -1.57
CA LEU A 224 20.78 8.11 -2.07
C LEU A 224 21.14 7.65 -3.49
N LYS A 225 21.28 6.33 -3.69
CA LYS A 225 21.59 5.73 -5.00
C LYS A 225 21.33 4.22 -5.05
N TRP A 226 21.70 3.59 -6.16
CA TRP A 226 21.75 2.14 -6.34
C TRP A 226 23.19 1.64 -6.45
N LEU A 227 23.43 0.42 -5.99
CA LEU A 227 24.63 -0.38 -6.22
C LEU A 227 24.31 -1.48 -7.23
N ASP A 228 25.24 -1.74 -8.13
CA ASP A 228 25.10 -2.82 -9.11
C ASP A 228 25.57 -4.17 -8.54
N PRO A 229 25.02 -5.30 -9.01
CA PRO A 229 25.51 -6.65 -8.68
C PRO A 229 27.02 -6.78 -8.79
N GLY A 230 27.63 -7.46 -7.82
CA GLY A 230 29.08 -7.66 -7.76
C GLY A 230 29.88 -6.49 -7.19
N THR A 231 29.26 -5.34 -6.92
CA THR A 231 29.94 -4.21 -6.25
C THR A 231 30.46 -4.65 -4.89
N LEU A 232 31.75 -4.41 -4.62
CA LEU A 232 32.35 -4.65 -3.30
C LEU A 232 32.10 -3.44 -2.38
N LEU A 233 31.81 -3.71 -1.12
CA LEU A 233 31.52 -2.73 -0.09
C LEU A 233 32.34 -3.06 1.15
N ASP A 234 33.04 -2.08 1.68
CA ASP A 234 33.59 -2.15 3.02
C ASP A 234 32.57 -1.50 3.97
N VAL A 235 31.99 -2.31 4.86
CA VAL A 235 31.00 -1.84 5.84
C VAL A 235 31.62 -1.70 7.21
N ASP A 236 31.11 -0.77 8.00
CA ASP A 236 31.45 -0.63 9.42
C ASP A 236 30.93 -1.85 10.18
N GLY A 237 31.85 -2.68 10.70
CA GLY A 237 31.53 -3.92 11.41
C GLY A 237 30.66 -3.72 12.67
N GLY A 238 30.68 -2.52 13.26
CA GLY A 238 29.83 -2.16 14.40
C GLY A 238 28.45 -1.65 14.03
N SER A 239 28.18 -1.40 12.75
CA SER A 239 26.96 -0.70 12.30
C SER A 239 25.72 -1.59 12.14
N ARG A 240 25.83 -2.91 12.31
CA ARG A 240 24.74 -3.86 12.07
C ARG A 240 23.46 -3.44 12.80
N THR A 241 22.40 -3.16 12.04
CA THR A 241 21.13 -2.67 12.58
C THR A 241 19.97 -3.49 12.04
N GLU A 242 19.07 -3.97 12.90
CA GLU A 242 17.83 -4.66 12.48
C GLU A 242 16.63 -3.73 12.66
N VAL A 243 15.97 -3.37 11.56
CA VAL A 243 14.77 -2.53 11.56
C VAL A 243 13.99 -2.72 10.27
N ASP A 244 12.67 -2.51 10.34
CA ASP A 244 11.71 -2.73 9.25
C ASP A 244 11.75 -4.16 8.65
N GLY A 245 12.21 -5.14 9.44
CA GLY A 245 12.34 -6.53 8.97
C GLY A 245 13.57 -6.79 8.10
N TYR A 246 14.58 -5.92 8.13
CA TYR A 246 15.85 -6.09 7.40
C TYR A 246 17.08 -5.92 8.31
N VAL A 247 18.18 -6.57 7.93
CA VAL A 247 19.51 -6.37 8.50
C VAL A 247 20.24 -5.34 7.64
N TRP A 248 20.67 -4.23 8.24
CA TRP A 248 21.32 -3.09 7.58
C TRP A 248 22.76 -2.94 8.01
N TRP A 249 23.59 -2.49 7.07
CA TRP A 249 24.99 -2.14 7.30
C TRP A 249 25.30 -0.76 6.75
N ARG A 250 26.12 -0.02 7.49
CA ARG A 250 26.63 1.29 7.09
C ARG A 250 27.95 1.12 6.34
N HIS A 251 28.09 1.80 5.24
CA HIS A 251 29.33 1.95 4.49
C HIS A 251 29.56 3.45 4.17
N ASN A 252 30.67 3.77 3.52
CA ASN A 252 31.05 5.13 3.17
C ASN A 252 30.02 5.90 2.30
N GLU A 253 29.09 5.19 1.67
CA GLU A 253 28.07 5.78 0.78
C GLU A 253 26.68 5.88 1.43
N GLY A 254 26.48 5.29 2.62
CA GLY A 254 25.20 5.26 3.32
C GLY A 254 24.90 3.90 3.94
N TRP A 255 23.63 3.50 3.90
CA TRP A 255 23.12 2.25 4.45
C TRP A 255 22.52 1.36 3.38
N SER A 256 22.89 0.08 3.39
CA SER A 256 22.31 -0.94 2.53
C SER A 256 21.86 -2.14 3.34
N ALA A 257 20.75 -2.74 2.91
CA ALA A 257 20.25 -3.97 3.53
C ALA A 257 21.11 -5.15 3.06
N GLU A 258 21.57 -5.99 3.97
CA GLU A 258 22.20 -7.28 3.67
C GLU A 258 21.16 -8.32 3.28
N ARG A 259 20.09 -8.42 4.06
CA ARG A 259 19.02 -9.41 3.89
C ARG A 259 17.78 -9.00 4.65
N ASN A 260 16.65 -9.62 4.36
CA ASN A 260 15.52 -9.56 5.28
C ASN A 260 15.81 -10.43 6.53
N VAL A 261 15.15 -10.14 7.65
CA VAL A 261 15.42 -10.81 8.95
C VAL A 261 15.04 -12.30 8.90
N VAL A 262 14.11 -12.68 8.01
CA VAL A 262 13.71 -14.07 7.78
C VAL A 262 14.72 -14.85 6.90
N GLY A 263 15.62 -14.14 6.21
CA GLY A 263 16.65 -14.72 5.34
C GLY A 263 16.16 -15.19 3.97
N SER A 264 14.91 -14.89 3.58
CA SER A 264 14.36 -15.27 2.28
C SER A 264 14.82 -14.36 1.13
N GLU A 265 15.35 -13.18 1.45
CA GLU A 265 15.91 -12.23 0.49
C GLU A 265 17.33 -11.87 0.93
N VAL A 266 18.32 -12.04 0.04
CA VAL A 266 19.72 -11.71 0.30
C VAL A 266 20.22 -10.74 -0.77
N TYR A 267 20.79 -9.64 -0.31
CA TYR A 267 21.22 -8.49 -1.11
C TYR A 267 22.72 -8.27 -1.04
N LEU A 268 23.34 -8.54 0.12
CA LEU A 268 24.79 -8.53 0.32
C LEU A 268 25.24 -9.91 0.78
N VAL A 269 26.35 -10.39 0.25
CA VAL A 269 26.98 -11.67 0.60
C VAL A 269 28.45 -11.47 0.93
N ASP A 270 29.08 -12.41 1.63
CA ASP A 270 30.52 -12.33 1.87
C ASP A 270 31.26 -12.40 0.51
N PRO A 271 32.38 -11.67 0.32
CA PRO A 271 33.05 -11.53 -0.98
C PRO A 271 33.45 -12.85 -1.64
N ASP A 272 33.86 -13.81 -0.81
CA ASP A 272 34.28 -15.15 -1.24
C ASP A 272 33.12 -16.10 -1.48
N THR A 273 31.89 -15.71 -1.12
CA THR A 273 30.70 -16.50 -1.45
C THR A 273 30.61 -16.59 -2.96
N PRO A 274 30.73 -17.81 -3.54
CA PRO A 274 30.39 -18.02 -4.94
C PRO A 274 28.95 -17.57 -5.06
N VAL A 275 28.70 -16.59 -5.91
CA VAL A 275 27.32 -16.21 -6.25
C VAL A 275 26.85 -17.31 -7.22
N ASP A 276 26.66 -18.52 -6.68
CA ASP A 276 26.25 -19.74 -7.39
C ASP A 276 24.75 -19.78 -7.64
N LEU A 277 24.02 -18.73 -7.23
CA LEU A 277 22.84 -18.36 -7.98
C LEU A 277 23.36 -17.72 -9.26
N PRO A 278 23.26 -18.36 -10.44
CA PRO A 278 23.49 -17.63 -11.67
C PRO A 278 22.60 -16.40 -11.55
N ALA A 279 23.20 -15.20 -11.46
CA ALA A 279 22.50 -13.99 -11.80
C ALA A 279 21.96 -14.34 -13.19
N PRO A 280 20.66 -14.60 -13.34
CA PRO A 280 20.16 -15.34 -14.48
C PRO A 280 20.59 -14.54 -15.70
N SER A 281 21.55 -15.09 -16.47
CA SER A 281 22.40 -14.37 -17.43
C SER A 281 21.65 -13.16 -17.98
N THR A 282 21.86 -11.99 -17.35
CA THR A 282 20.91 -10.89 -17.55
C THR A 282 21.08 -10.21 -18.89
N ASP A 283 22.07 -10.65 -19.66
CA ASP A 283 22.46 -10.07 -20.93
C ASP A 283 21.70 -10.68 -22.10
N ASN A 284 21.11 -11.87 -21.90
CA ASN A 284 20.26 -12.51 -22.90
C ASN A 284 18.80 -12.41 -22.46
N PRO A 285 17.96 -11.61 -23.14
CA PRO A 285 16.53 -11.63 -22.88
C PRO A 285 16.00 -13.06 -23.08
N PRO A 286 15.03 -13.52 -22.27
CA PRO A 286 14.32 -14.75 -22.61
C PRO A 286 13.70 -14.59 -23.99
N THR A 287 13.69 -15.64 -24.79
CA THR A 287 12.82 -15.67 -25.97
C THR A 287 11.43 -16.17 -25.57
N ILE A 288 10.42 -15.85 -26.36
CA ILE A 288 9.03 -16.28 -26.11
C ILE A 288 8.96 -17.81 -25.99
N GLU A 289 9.78 -18.54 -26.74
CA GLU A 289 9.84 -20.01 -26.77
C GLU A 289 10.48 -20.59 -25.50
N THR A 290 11.29 -19.82 -24.79
CA THR A 290 12.00 -20.27 -23.58
C THR A 290 11.24 -20.05 -22.27
N LEU A 291 10.02 -19.49 -22.33
CA LEU A 291 9.22 -19.21 -21.14
C LEU A 291 8.62 -20.51 -20.57
N GLU A 292 9.10 -20.91 -19.39
CA GLU A 292 8.74 -22.17 -18.70
C GLU A 292 7.23 -22.41 -18.50
N LEU A 293 6.43 -21.35 -18.45
CA LEU A 293 4.97 -21.41 -18.19
C LEU A 293 4.15 -20.77 -19.31
N ARG A 294 4.70 -20.73 -20.53
CA ARG A 294 3.97 -20.31 -21.73
C ARG A 294 2.65 -21.09 -21.84
N ASP A 295 1.56 -20.38 -22.07
CA ASP A 295 0.19 -20.93 -22.16
C ASP A 295 -0.32 -21.67 -20.91
N ALA A 296 0.39 -21.61 -19.78
CA ALA A 296 0.11 -22.49 -18.63
C ALA A 296 0.17 -21.80 -17.26
N LEU A 297 0.66 -20.55 -17.17
CA LEU A 297 0.78 -19.83 -15.90
C LEU A 297 -0.60 -19.62 -15.25
N PHE A 298 -1.57 -19.13 -16.02
CA PHE A 298 -2.92 -18.89 -15.51
C PHE A 298 -3.78 -20.15 -15.55
N LYS A 299 -4.47 -20.40 -14.44
CA LYS A 299 -5.47 -21.46 -14.25
C LYS A 299 -6.90 -20.92 -14.23
N ARG A 300 -7.08 -19.59 -14.28
CA ARG A 300 -8.32 -18.87 -14.61
C ARG A 300 -7.98 -17.43 -15.02
N LEU A 301 -8.93 -16.74 -15.64
CA LEU A 301 -8.78 -15.30 -15.88
C LEU A 301 -8.84 -14.53 -14.54
N PRO A 302 -8.02 -13.48 -14.37
CA PRO A 302 -8.08 -12.61 -13.19
C PRO A 302 -9.40 -11.84 -13.07
N VAL A 303 -10.02 -11.52 -14.21
CA VAL A 303 -11.35 -10.92 -14.29
C VAL A 303 -12.16 -11.74 -15.27
N GLU A 304 -13.39 -12.07 -14.91
CA GLU A 304 -14.28 -12.84 -15.78
C GLU A 304 -14.50 -12.11 -17.11
N LEU A 305 -14.56 -12.89 -18.20
CA LEU A 305 -14.58 -12.32 -19.55
C LEU A 305 -15.82 -11.45 -19.77
N ASP A 306 -17.00 -11.88 -19.31
CA ASP A 306 -18.25 -11.12 -19.39
C ASP A 306 -18.19 -9.80 -18.59
N LYS A 307 -17.43 -9.80 -17.49
CA LYS A 307 -17.17 -8.62 -16.66
C LYS A 307 -16.08 -7.69 -17.20
N THR A 308 -15.36 -8.08 -18.24
CA THR A 308 -14.42 -7.18 -18.93
C THR A 308 -15.18 -6.43 -20.02
N LEU A 309 -15.34 -5.11 -19.88
CA LEU A 309 -16.13 -4.26 -20.78
C LEU A 309 -15.29 -3.44 -21.76
N TRP A 310 -14.06 -3.10 -21.36
CA TRP A 310 -13.06 -2.47 -22.21
C TRP A 310 -11.69 -3.09 -21.91
N TRP A 311 -10.75 -2.85 -22.82
CA TRP A 311 -9.48 -3.57 -22.85
C TRP A 311 -8.32 -2.64 -23.21
N GLN A 312 -7.11 -2.92 -22.71
CA GLN A 312 -5.88 -2.38 -23.28
C GLN A 312 -4.83 -3.47 -23.39
N TYR A 313 -4.20 -3.55 -24.56
CA TYR A 313 -3.16 -4.54 -24.84
C TYR A 313 -1.80 -4.13 -24.28
N PHE A 314 -0.96 -5.12 -24.02
CA PHE A 314 0.46 -4.95 -23.71
C PHE A 314 1.21 -4.39 -24.93
N GLY A 315 2.25 -3.59 -24.67
CA GLY A 315 3.20 -3.15 -25.68
C GLY A 315 2.80 -1.86 -26.42
N ASN A 316 2.90 -1.88 -27.75
CA ASN A 316 2.67 -0.74 -28.63
C ASN A 316 1.18 -0.45 -28.83
N ASN A 317 0.57 0.26 -27.87
CA ASN A 317 -0.83 0.66 -27.98
C ASN A 317 -1.02 2.17 -28.17
N VAL A 318 -2.17 2.56 -28.72
CA VAL A 318 -2.54 3.96 -29.01
C VAL A 318 -2.52 4.81 -27.75
N TYR A 319 -2.97 4.25 -26.62
CA TYR A 319 -3.03 4.95 -25.35
C TYR A 319 -1.64 5.33 -24.81
N ALA A 320 -0.70 4.38 -24.79
CA ALA A 320 0.69 4.63 -24.40
C ALA A 320 1.28 5.74 -25.27
N ARG A 321 1.05 5.70 -26.59
CA ARG A 321 1.48 6.77 -27.49
C ARG A 321 0.85 8.12 -27.14
N GLN A 322 -0.44 8.16 -26.80
CA GLN A 322 -1.14 9.38 -26.40
C GLN A 322 -0.57 9.97 -25.10
N ILE A 323 -0.32 9.14 -24.08
CA ILE A 323 0.31 9.55 -22.82
C ILE A 323 1.68 10.20 -23.09
N TRP A 324 2.51 9.60 -23.94
CA TRP A 324 3.79 10.19 -24.33
C TRP A 324 3.65 11.54 -25.05
N ARG A 325 2.65 11.68 -25.95
CA ARG A 325 2.39 12.96 -26.64
C ARG A 325 1.92 14.06 -25.69
N GLN A 326 1.37 13.71 -24.53
CA GLN A 326 1.01 14.66 -23.47
C GLN A 326 2.22 15.05 -22.61
N GLY A 327 3.43 14.56 -22.91
CA GLY A 327 4.64 14.79 -22.10
C GLY A 327 4.69 13.97 -20.82
N LEU A 328 3.75 13.04 -20.63
CA LEU A 328 3.70 12.16 -19.49
C LEU A 328 4.63 10.97 -19.71
N THR A 329 5.39 10.59 -18.69
CA THR A 329 6.43 9.55 -18.76
C THR A 329 6.06 8.31 -17.95
N TRP A 330 4.77 8.04 -17.77
CA TRP A 330 4.25 6.94 -16.94
C TRP A 330 4.84 5.59 -17.33
N TYR A 331 5.02 5.35 -18.63
CA TYR A 331 5.55 4.10 -19.16
C TYR A 331 7.06 4.11 -19.42
N LYS A 332 7.80 5.10 -18.92
CA LYS A 332 9.26 5.15 -19.06
C LYS A 332 9.95 3.91 -18.49
N TYR A 333 9.41 3.34 -17.40
CA TYR A 333 9.94 2.11 -16.80
C TYR A 333 9.78 0.89 -17.73
N ALA A 334 8.80 0.91 -18.63
CA ALA A 334 8.51 -0.15 -19.59
C ALA A 334 8.98 0.24 -21.00
N GLN A 335 10.12 0.93 -21.11
CA GLN A 335 10.72 1.37 -22.37
C GLN A 335 9.78 2.21 -23.25
N GLY A 336 8.80 2.88 -22.64
CA GLY A 336 7.81 3.71 -23.31
C GLY A 336 6.63 2.96 -23.92
N LEU A 337 6.48 1.68 -23.61
CA LEU A 337 5.36 0.82 -24.03
C LEU A 337 4.45 0.50 -22.84
N HIS A 338 3.23 0.04 -23.10
CA HIS A 338 2.33 -0.40 -22.04
C HIS A 338 2.85 -1.70 -21.39
N GLY A 339 3.09 -1.68 -20.08
CA GLY A 339 3.73 -2.78 -19.35
C GLY A 339 2.83 -3.97 -19.00
N GLY A 340 1.53 -3.91 -19.28
CA GLY A 340 0.57 -4.93 -18.84
C GLY A 340 -0.66 -5.07 -19.74
N LEU A 341 -1.67 -5.76 -19.24
CA LEU A 341 -3.02 -5.80 -19.81
C LEU A 341 -3.99 -5.08 -18.88
N ASP A 342 -4.93 -4.31 -19.43
CA ASP A 342 -5.96 -3.69 -18.62
C ASP A 342 -7.32 -4.37 -18.82
N PHE A 343 -7.86 -4.93 -17.74
CA PHE A 343 -9.20 -5.53 -17.69
C PHE A 343 -10.17 -4.48 -17.14
N GLY A 344 -10.88 -3.80 -18.02
CA GLY A 344 -11.70 -2.66 -17.66
C GLY A 344 -13.17 -2.98 -17.39
N ASN A 345 -13.74 -2.40 -16.33
CA ASN A 345 -15.19 -2.39 -16.11
C ASN A 345 -15.63 -1.05 -15.50
N SER A 346 -16.35 -0.27 -16.30
CA SER A 346 -16.87 1.05 -15.91
C SER A 346 -18.36 1.06 -15.53
N ARG A 347 -19.03 -0.11 -15.49
CA ARG A 347 -20.49 -0.19 -15.26
C ARG A 347 -20.86 -0.91 -13.98
N GLU A 348 -20.14 -1.98 -13.65
CA GLU A 348 -20.44 -2.81 -12.50
C GLU A 348 -19.58 -2.42 -11.30
N ARG A 349 -20.18 -2.51 -10.11
CA ARG A 349 -19.48 -2.29 -8.84
C ARG A 349 -18.92 -3.61 -8.34
N SER A 350 -17.77 -3.55 -7.68
CA SER A 350 -17.20 -4.68 -6.94
C SER A 350 -16.98 -5.93 -7.81
N VAL A 351 -16.47 -5.73 -9.03
CA VAL A 351 -16.07 -6.86 -9.88
C VAL A 351 -14.85 -7.53 -9.23
N PRO A 352 -14.93 -8.80 -8.82
CA PRO A 352 -13.83 -9.46 -8.13
C PRO A 352 -12.64 -9.64 -9.06
N VAL A 353 -11.45 -9.38 -8.52
CA VAL A 353 -10.18 -9.74 -9.15
C VAL A 353 -9.62 -10.97 -8.48
N TYR A 354 -9.50 -12.04 -9.24
CA TYR A 354 -8.93 -13.30 -8.82
C TYR A 354 -7.44 -13.35 -9.15
N ALA A 355 -6.65 -14.08 -8.36
CA ALA A 355 -5.26 -14.29 -8.69
C ALA A 355 -5.11 -15.04 -10.02
N GLY A 356 -5.89 -16.10 -10.21
CA GLY A 356 -5.81 -16.93 -11.39
C GLY A 356 -4.51 -17.69 -11.59
N VAL A 357 -3.60 -17.65 -10.62
CA VAL A 357 -2.33 -18.37 -10.58
C VAL A 357 -2.19 -19.09 -9.24
N GLU A 358 -1.29 -20.06 -9.18
CA GLU A 358 -0.89 -20.73 -7.94
C GLU A 358 0.51 -20.24 -7.55
N GLY A 359 0.65 -19.66 -6.36
CA GLY A 359 1.90 -19.03 -5.94
C GLY A 359 1.88 -18.60 -4.49
N THR A 360 2.70 -17.60 -4.17
CA THR A 360 2.77 -17.00 -2.82
C THR A 360 2.68 -15.49 -2.89
N PHE A 361 2.05 -14.88 -1.90
CA PHE A 361 1.99 -13.43 -1.79
C PHE A 361 3.39 -12.87 -1.55
N LYS A 362 3.80 -11.89 -2.37
CA LYS A 362 5.11 -11.24 -2.28
C LYS A 362 5.02 -9.97 -1.47
N PHE A 363 4.21 -8.99 -1.90
CA PHE A 363 4.00 -7.74 -1.15
C PHE A 363 2.81 -6.90 -1.67
N HIS A 364 2.44 -5.89 -0.87
CA HIS A 364 1.42 -4.87 -1.17
C HIS A 364 2.09 -3.54 -1.55
N ASP A 365 1.95 -3.11 -2.79
CA ASP A 365 2.38 -1.80 -3.28
C ASP A 365 1.26 -0.76 -3.18
N ARG A 366 1.58 0.44 -2.70
CA ARG A 366 0.66 1.60 -2.65
C ARG A 366 1.23 2.84 -3.34
N ILE A 367 2.41 2.71 -3.95
CA ILE A 367 3.15 3.85 -4.51
C ILE A 367 3.05 3.84 -6.03
N TYR A 368 3.40 2.72 -6.67
CA TYR A 368 3.53 2.67 -8.13
C TYR A 368 2.28 2.15 -8.83
N THR A 369 1.50 1.31 -8.13
CA THR A 369 0.28 0.67 -8.66
C THR A 369 -0.98 1.18 -7.95
N ARG A 370 -1.04 2.48 -7.66
CA ARG A 370 -2.09 3.14 -6.87
C ARG A 370 -3.52 2.85 -7.36
N PRO A 371 -4.52 2.75 -6.47
CA PRO A 371 -4.40 2.93 -5.01
C PRO A 371 -3.71 1.74 -4.34
N ASN A 372 -3.83 0.54 -4.93
CA ASN A 372 -3.22 -0.68 -4.41
C ASN A 372 -2.77 -1.59 -5.55
N GLY A 373 -1.59 -2.19 -5.40
CA GLY A 373 -1.20 -3.35 -6.16
C GLY A 373 -0.77 -4.50 -5.28
N LEU A 374 -1.21 -5.70 -5.60
CA LEU A 374 -0.79 -6.93 -4.93
C LEU A 374 0.13 -7.71 -5.86
N TRP A 375 1.24 -8.22 -5.31
CA TRP A 375 2.27 -8.90 -6.08
C TRP A 375 2.32 -10.36 -5.64
N VAL A 376 2.26 -11.28 -6.59
CA VAL A 376 2.26 -12.73 -6.35
C VAL A 376 3.49 -13.34 -7.02
N LYS A 377 4.24 -14.18 -6.30
CA LYS A 377 5.42 -14.89 -6.80
C LYS A 377 5.02 -16.29 -7.26
N VAL A 378 5.38 -16.64 -8.50
CA VAL A 378 5.17 -17.97 -9.10
C VAL A 378 6.47 -18.40 -9.77
N GLY A 379 7.30 -19.18 -9.06
CA GLY A 379 8.63 -19.54 -9.54
C GLY A 379 9.44 -18.31 -9.97
N ASN A 380 9.90 -18.29 -11.22
CA ASN A 380 10.67 -17.18 -11.79
C ASN A 380 9.82 -15.93 -12.12
N TYR A 381 8.50 -16.00 -12.02
CA TYR A 381 7.58 -14.92 -12.36
C TYR A 381 7.13 -14.15 -11.11
N THR A 382 6.96 -12.84 -11.26
CA THR A 382 6.25 -11.97 -10.33
C THR A 382 5.06 -11.36 -11.07
N ILE A 383 3.85 -11.62 -10.59
CA ILE A 383 2.59 -11.19 -11.20
C ILE A 383 2.07 -10.02 -10.37
N ILE A 384 1.75 -8.92 -11.03
CA ILE A 384 1.39 -7.66 -10.40
C ILE A 384 -0.06 -7.36 -10.79
N TYR A 385 -0.91 -7.24 -9.78
CA TYR A 385 -2.32 -6.88 -9.91
C TYR A 385 -2.48 -5.44 -9.43
N GLY A 386 -2.39 -4.48 -10.33
CA GLY A 386 -2.47 -3.05 -10.03
C GLY A 386 -3.89 -2.49 -10.04
N HIS A 387 -4.04 -1.31 -9.44
CA HIS A 387 -5.29 -0.54 -9.39
C HIS A 387 -6.44 -1.25 -8.66
N LEU A 388 -6.12 -2.12 -7.70
CA LEU A 388 -7.11 -2.83 -6.91
C LEU A 388 -7.81 -1.90 -5.91
N ALA A 389 -9.14 -1.96 -5.88
CA ALA A 389 -9.92 -1.53 -4.73
C ALA A 389 -10.04 -2.66 -3.72
N ASN A 390 -10.18 -2.30 -2.44
CA ASN A 390 -10.47 -3.25 -1.36
C ASN A 390 -9.50 -4.45 -1.36
N PRO A 391 -8.17 -4.25 -1.47
CA PRO A 391 -7.26 -5.37 -1.57
C PRO A 391 -7.37 -6.24 -0.31
N ARG A 392 -7.47 -7.55 -0.49
CA ARG A 392 -7.34 -8.48 0.63
C ARG A 392 -5.93 -8.36 1.21
N LEU A 393 -5.83 -8.38 2.53
CA LEU A 393 -4.54 -8.42 3.20
C LEU A 393 -4.01 -9.86 3.24
N PHE A 394 -2.73 -9.97 2.91
CA PHE A 394 -2.00 -11.23 2.92
C PHE A 394 -0.69 -11.03 3.68
N ARG A 395 -0.22 -12.10 4.32
CA ARG A 395 1.14 -12.14 4.86
C ARG A 395 2.11 -12.47 3.75
N VAL A 396 3.31 -11.90 3.77
CA VAL A 396 4.38 -12.29 2.84
C VAL A 396 4.62 -13.80 2.96
N GLY A 397 4.65 -14.50 1.82
CA GLY A 397 4.74 -15.95 1.73
C GLY A 397 3.41 -16.70 1.85
N GLU A 398 2.29 -16.01 2.13
CA GLU A 398 0.96 -16.65 2.22
C GLU A 398 0.61 -17.34 0.89
N PRO A 399 0.16 -18.61 0.91
CA PRO A 399 -0.25 -19.30 -0.30
C PRO A 399 -1.40 -18.56 -1.01
N ILE A 400 -1.26 -18.42 -2.32
CA ILE A 400 -2.28 -17.86 -3.22
C ILE A 400 -2.70 -18.97 -4.17
N THR A 401 -4.00 -19.23 -4.21
CA THR A 401 -4.61 -20.17 -5.16
C THR A 401 -5.26 -19.41 -6.32
N PRO A 402 -5.55 -20.09 -7.44
CA PRO A 402 -6.22 -19.44 -8.57
C PRO A 402 -7.51 -18.70 -8.16
N ASP A 403 -8.30 -19.29 -7.26
CA ASP A 403 -9.58 -18.75 -6.80
C ASP A 403 -9.48 -17.70 -5.68
N THR A 404 -8.26 -17.38 -5.25
CA THR A 404 -8.07 -16.33 -4.25
C THR A 404 -8.48 -14.99 -4.82
N ILE A 405 -9.49 -14.36 -4.22
CA ILE A 405 -9.86 -12.97 -4.51
C ILE A 405 -8.81 -12.06 -3.89
N LEU A 406 -8.15 -11.29 -4.73
CA LEU A 406 -7.09 -10.34 -4.37
C LEU A 406 -7.67 -8.96 -4.03
N GLY A 407 -8.81 -8.62 -4.60
CA GLY A 407 -9.49 -7.35 -4.41
C GLY A 407 -10.62 -7.21 -5.43
N GLU A 408 -10.96 -5.98 -5.76
CA GLU A 408 -12.02 -5.65 -6.71
C GLU A 408 -11.56 -4.58 -7.70
N LEU A 409 -12.23 -4.48 -8.84
CA LEU A 409 -12.13 -3.31 -9.70
C LEU A 409 -12.77 -2.11 -9.00
N GLU A 410 -12.05 -0.98 -8.97
CA GLU A 410 -12.51 0.25 -8.33
C GLU A 410 -13.61 0.94 -9.16
N PHE A 411 -14.85 0.97 -8.66
CA PHE A 411 -15.93 1.74 -9.30
C PHE A 411 -15.83 3.24 -8.97
N GLY A 412 -15.68 4.08 -10.00
CA GLY A 412 -15.54 5.53 -9.88
C GLY A 412 -14.11 6.04 -9.78
N GLY A 413 -13.11 5.14 -9.78
CA GLY A 413 -11.68 5.47 -9.81
C GLY A 413 -11.03 5.03 -11.13
N GLN A 414 -10.00 4.18 -11.07
CA GLN A 414 -9.34 3.70 -12.29
C GLN A 414 -10.19 2.71 -13.10
N ASN A 415 -11.18 2.05 -12.48
CA ASN A 415 -12.16 1.16 -13.14
C ASN A 415 -11.54 0.00 -13.96
N HIS A 416 -10.32 -0.42 -13.63
CA HIS A 416 -9.67 -1.57 -14.28
C HIS A 416 -8.65 -2.25 -13.37
N LEU A 417 -8.29 -3.48 -13.73
CA LEU A 417 -7.11 -4.18 -13.24
C LEU A 417 -6.00 -3.96 -14.27
N HIS A 418 -4.85 -3.46 -13.82
CA HIS A 418 -3.62 -3.52 -14.60
C HIS A 418 -2.85 -4.79 -14.23
N LEU A 419 -2.75 -5.73 -15.16
CA LEU A 419 -2.05 -7.00 -14.99
C LEU A 419 -0.67 -6.94 -15.66
N GLU A 420 0.39 -6.89 -14.85
CA GLU A 420 1.78 -6.92 -15.32
C GLU A 420 2.48 -8.20 -14.87
N ILE A 421 3.38 -8.75 -15.71
CA ILE A 421 4.15 -9.95 -15.36
C ILE A 421 5.63 -9.67 -15.59
N ARG A 422 6.41 -9.88 -14.53
CA ARG A 422 7.86 -9.80 -14.57
C ARG A 422 8.49 -11.17 -14.50
N TYR A 423 9.40 -11.46 -15.41
CA TYR A 423 10.27 -12.61 -15.36
C TYR A 423 11.61 -12.21 -14.77
N LEU A 424 12.00 -12.91 -13.69
CA LEU A 424 13.24 -12.66 -12.94
C LEU A 424 13.37 -11.20 -12.47
N ASP A 425 12.23 -10.54 -12.23
CA ASP A 425 12.11 -9.13 -11.83
C ASP A 425 12.81 -8.11 -12.76
N ARG A 426 13.22 -8.52 -13.96
CA ARG A 426 13.93 -7.69 -14.96
C ARG A 426 13.16 -7.54 -16.27
N TRP A 427 12.52 -8.60 -16.73
CA TRP A 427 11.86 -8.61 -18.04
C TRP A 427 10.36 -8.51 -17.86
N ILE A 428 9.71 -7.57 -18.53
CA ILE A 428 8.25 -7.47 -18.54
C ILE A 428 7.74 -8.27 -19.74
N ILE A 429 6.92 -9.26 -19.44
CA ILE A 429 6.42 -10.24 -20.40
C ILE A 429 4.96 -9.93 -20.71
N ASN A 430 4.58 -10.03 -21.99
CA ASN A 430 3.19 -9.94 -22.41
C ASN A 430 2.33 -11.02 -21.72
N PRO A 431 1.36 -10.65 -20.86
CA PRO A 431 0.58 -11.64 -20.13
C PRO A 431 -0.24 -12.59 -21.02
N LEU A 432 -0.59 -12.19 -22.25
CA LEU A 432 -1.29 -13.07 -23.20
C LEU A 432 -0.48 -14.32 -23.57
N LEU A 433 0.86 -14.27 -23.51
CA LEU A 433 1.72 -15.42 -23.78
C LEU A 433 1.66 -16.48 -22.68
N LEU A 434 1.19 -16.11 -21.49
CA LEU A 434 1.15 -16.95 -20.29
C LEU A 434 -0.29 -17.37 -19.92
N ILE A 435 -1.30 -16.79 -20.57
CA ILE A 435 -2.70 -17.18 -20.49
C ILE A 435 -2.95 -18.36 -21.45
N PRO A 436 -3.66 -19.42 -21.02
CA PRO A 436 -4.04 -20.54 -21.89
C PRO A 436 -4.70 -20.09 -23.20
N GLY A 437 -4.33 -20.77 -24.29
CA GLY A 437 -4.74 -20.39 -25.64
C GLY A 437 -6.24 -20.19 -25.84
N LYS A 438 -7.09 -20.98 -25.16
CA LYS A 438 -8.55 -20.79 -25.19
C LYS A 438 -8.94 -19.38 -24.73
N TRP A 439 -8.57 -19.00 -23.51
CA TRP A 439 -8.97 -17.69 -22.95
C TRP A 439 -8.30 -16.53 -23.66
N ARG A 440 -7.04 -16.70 -24.10
CA ARG A 440 -6.38 -15.71 -24.97
C ARG A 440 -7.20 -15.47 -26.23
N ASN A 441 -7.62 -16.53 -26.91
CA ASN A 441 -8.41 -16.42 -28.14
C ASN A 441 -9.78 -15.80 -27.87
N ASP A 442 -10.43 -16.15 -26.76
CA ASP A 442 -11.71 -15.55 -26.35
C ASP A 442 -11.56 -14.03 -26.08
N LEU A 443 -10.47 -13.60 -25.43
CA LEU A 443 -10.15 -12.19 -25.21
C LEU A 443 -9.91 -11.44 -26.52
N ILE A 444 -9.08 -12.00 -27.42
CA ILE A 444 -8.80 -11.41 -28.73
C ILE A 444 -10.07 -11.32 -29.59
N ALA A 445 -10.95 -12.33 -29.52
CA ALA A 445 -12.21 -12.32 -30.23
C ALA A 445 -13.18 -11.25 -29.70
N LYS A 446 -13.21 -11.05 -28.37
CA LYS A 446 -14.05 -10.01 -27.74
C LYS A 446 -13.52 -8.59 -27.99
N PHE A 447 -12.20 -8.43 -28.02
CA PHE A 447 -11.52 -7.15 -28.21
C PHE A 447 -10.61 -7.23 -29.43
N PRO A 448 -11.17 -7.23 -30.66
CA PRO A 448 -10.39 -7.45 -31.87
C PRO A 448 -9.27 -6.43 -32.01
N PRO A 449 -8.02 -6.86 -32.28
CA PRO A 449 -6.90 -5.96 -32.43
C PRO A 449 -7.02 -5.19 -33.74
N ASP A 450 -7.19 -3.88 -33.65
CA ASP A 450 -7.27 -2.98 -34.79
C ASP A 450 -6.51 -1.66 -34.50
N GLU A 451 -6.75 -0.65 -35.35
CA GLU A 451 -6.10 0.66 -35.25
C GLU A 451 -6.56 1.49 -34.04
N GLU A 452 -7.64 1.10 -33.34
CA GLU A 452 -8.02 1.70 -32.06
C GLU A 452 -7.08 1.24 -30.94
N TYR A 453 -6.59 0.00 -31.03
CA TYR A 453 -5.72 -0.58 -30.01
C TYR A 453 -4.23 -0.35 -30.30
N PHE A 454 -3.76 -0.62 -31.52
CA PHE A 454 -2.33 -0.62 -31.84
C PHE A 454 -1.92 0.61 -32.64
N PHE A 455 -0.87 1.29 -32.18
CA PHE A 455 -0.38 2.48 -32.88
C PHE A 455 0.39 2.11 -34.14
N ARG A 456 0.07 2.80 -35.23
CA ARG A 456 0.76 2.71 -36.52
C ARG A 456 0.88 4.10 -37.15
N ASP A 457 2.02 4.39 -37.76
CA ASP A 457 2.16 5.54 -38.67
C ASP A 457 3.13 5.21 -39.82
N SER A 458 3.48 6.19 -40.65
CA SER A 458 4.42 6.00 -41.76
C SER A 458 5.85 5.68 -41.32
N ARG A 459 6.19 5.88 -40.04
CA ARG A 459 7.50 5.64 -39.45
C ARG A 459 7.53 4.40 -38.54
N TRP A 460 6.38 3.90 -38.13
CA TRP A 460 6.27 2.73 -37.25
C TRP A 460 5.23 1.72 -37.75
N ASN A 461 5.70 0.54 -38.14
CA ASN A 461 4.89 -0.56 -38.69
C ASN A 461 5.19 -1.93 -38.03
N GLN A 462 5.73 -1.94 -36.81
CA GLN A 462 6.07 -3.14 -36.05
C GLN A 462 5.17 -3.26 -34.81
N TRP A 463 5.02 -4.47 -34.27
CA TRP A 463 4.26 -4.74 -33.04
C TRP A 463 2.80 -4.31 -33.18
N LEU A 464 2.17 -4.77 -34.26
CA LEU A 464 0.82 -4.38 -34.66
C LEU A 464 -0.25 -5.42 -34.27
N THR A 465 0.15 -6.48 -33.57
CA THR A 465 -0.75 -7.55 -33.12
C THR A 465 -0.55 -7.82 -31.63
N PRO A 466 -1.51 -8.48 -30.97
CA PRO A 466 -1.35 -8.80 -29.55
C PRO A 466 -0.15 -9.69 -29.21
N LEU A 467 0.39 -10.47 -30.16
CA LEU A 467 1.40 -11.51 -29.89
C LEU A 467 2.77 -11.26 -30.53
N ASP A 468 2.92 -10.24 -31.36
CA ASP A 468 4.22 -9.83 -31.93
C ASP A 468 4.92 -8.74 -31.09
N GLN A 469 4.45 -8.51 -29.87
CA GLN A 469 5.00 -7.50 -28.96
C GLN A 469 6.38 -7.91 -28.41
N PRO A 470 7.29 -6.96 -28.15
CA PRO A 470 8.62 -7.26 -27.64
C PRO A 470 8.57 -7.65 -26.17
N ILE A 471 9.57 -8.42 -25.72
CA ILE A 471 9.88 -8.54 -24.28
C ILE A 471 10.58 -7.26 -23.85
N ILE A 472 10.05 -6.62 -22.82
CA ILE A 472 10.52 -5.31 -22.37
C ILE A 472 11.55 -5.49 -21.25
N THR A 473 12.63 -4.72 -21.28
CA THR A 473 13.60 -4.58 -20.19
C THR A 473 13.13 -3.52 -19.22
N LEU A 474 12.90 -3.88 -17.96
CA LEU A 474 12.53 -2.94 -16.91
C LEU A 474 13.61 -1.86 -16.76
N GLY A 475 13.22 -0.59 -16.96
CA GLY A 475 14.11 0.57 -16.91
C GLY A 475 15.09 0.69 -18.09
N GLY A 476 14.90 -0.10 -19.15
CA GLY A 476 15.72 -0.04 -20.36
C GLY A 476 15.52 1.25 -21.18
N PRO A 477 16.29 1.43 -22.27
CA PRO A 477 16.11 2.58 -23.17
C PRO A 477 14.73 2.56 -23.81
N ILE A 478 14.19 3.75 -24.14
CA ILE A 478 12.91 3.85 -24.86
C ILE A 478 13.02 3.17 -26.23
N ILE A 479 12.01 2.38 -26.58
CA ILE A 479 11.90 1.70 -27.87
C ILE A 479 10.55 2.04 -28.52
N GLY A 480 10.35 1.58 -29.75
CA GLY A 480 9.04 1.72 -30.40
C GLY A 480 8.80 3.08 -31.04
N PRO A 481 7.54 3.45 -31.27
CA PRO A 481 7.18 4.73 -31.91
C PRO A 481 7.51 5.97 -31.05
N ASN A 482 7.95 5.76 -29.82
CA ASN A 482 8.39 6.79 -28.88
C ASN A 482 9.91 6.94 -28.84
N ALA A 483 10.67 6.06 -29.51
CA ALA A 483 12.11 6.23 -29.68
C ALA A 483 12.36 7.28 -30.78
N GLY A 484 12.95 8.41 -30.39
CA GLY A 484 13.19 9.54 -31.28
C GLY A 484 13.86 10.70 -30.57
#